data_AF-A0A075HWS1-F1
#
_entry.id   AF-A0A075HWS1-F1
#
_cell.length_a   1.000
_cell.length_b   1.000
_cell.length_c   1.000
_cell.angle_alpha   90.00
_cell.angle_beta   90.00
_cell.angle_gamma   90.00
#
_symmetry.space_group_name_H-M   'P 1'
#
loop_
_entity.id
_entity.type
_entity.pdbx_description
1 polymer ?
#
loop_
_entity_poly.entity_id
_entity_poly.type
_entity_poly.pdbx_seq_one_letter_code
_entity_poly.pdbx_strand_id
1 'polypeptide(L)'
;MKQSFVKISKITEPPYSDILVYPKGTKAQTKSRIKELQNLGVESISFQGELKIGTTSVLGKGYVGIVILGKLGRKKVAVKIRRSDSPRKNLKKEAQLLQITNRCGVGPKLIGFSKNFLVMEYLEGEKIGKWFSNLKSKSHASQIQAVIKKSS
;
A
#
# COMPACT_ATOMS: atom_id res chain seq x y z
N MET A 1 -7.19 -1.03 -18.35
CA MET A 1 -5.78 -0.72 -18.69
C MET A 1 -4.89 -1.86 -18.22
N LYS A 2 -3.91 -2.27 -19.03
CA LYS A 2 -2.94 -3.33 -18.68
C LYS A 2 -2.09 -2.83 -17.50
N GLN A 3 -1.97 -3.62 -16.43
CA GLN A 3 -1.15 -3.25 -15.27
C GLN A 3 0.33 -3.24 -15.71
N SER A 4 0.96 -2.07 -15.79
CA SER A 4 2.37 -1.94 -16.15
C SER A 4 3.24 -2.12 -14.91
N PHE A 5 3.88 -3.27 -14.81
CA PHE A 5 4.85 -3.56 -13.76
C PHE A 5 6.25 -3.07 -14.17
N VAL A 6 6.88 -2.32 -13.29
CA VAL A 6 8.26 -1.83 -13.42
C VAL A 6 9.14 -2.63 -12.48
N LYS A 7 10.26 -3.18 -12.98
CA LYS A 7 11.25 -3.88 -12.14
C LYS A 7 11.79 -2.92 -11.09
N ILE A 8 11.85 -3.34 -9.82
CA ILE A 8 12.29 -2.44 -8.73
C ILE A 8 13.74 -1.95 -8.90
N SER A 9 14.58 -2.74 -9.56
CA SER A 9 15.97 -2.35 -9.87
C SER A 9 16.08 -1.18 -10.84
N LYS A 10 15.02 -0.88 -11.60
CA LYS A 10 14.97 0.25 -12.55
C LYS A 10 14.39 1.53 -11.92
N ILE A 11 13.97 1.49 -10.65
CA ILE A 11 13.27 2.61 -10.00
C ILE A 11 14.29 3.47 -9.25
N THR A 12 15.15 4.14 -10.01
CA THR A 12 16.26 4.95 -9.46
C THR A 12 15.99 6.44 -9.52
N GLU A 13 15.07 6.88 -10.39
CA GLU A 13 14.83 8.29 -10.66
C GLU A 13 13.32 8.66 -10.52
N PRO A 14 13.01 9.96 -10.35
CA PRO A 14 11.64 10.45 -10.30
C PRO A 14 10.87 10.16 -11.60
N PRO A 15 9.53 10.04 -11.54
CA PRO A 15 8.69 10.26 -10.35
C PRO A 15 8.54 9.01 -9.46
N TYR A 16 9.05 7.85 -9.88
CA TYR A 16 8.83 6.58 -9.19
C TYR A 16 9.70 6.40 -7.94
N SER A 17 10.95 6.89 -7.96
CA SER A 17 11.79 6.89 -6.76
C SER A 17 11.18 7.68 -5.62
N ASP A 18 10.46 8.77 -5.93
CA ASP A 18 9.88 9.67 -4.94
C ASP A 18 8.80 8.97 -4.12
N ILE A 19 8.10 7.99 -4.70
CA ILE A 19 7.14 7.17 -3.95
C ILE A 19 7.85 6.28 -2.93
N LEU A 20 9.02 5.74 -3.27
CA LEU A 20 9.79 4.90 -2.35
C LEU A 20 10.32 5.69 -1.15
N VAL A 21 10.56 7.00 -1.28
CA VAL A 21 11.11 7.85 -0.21
C VAL A 21 10.21 9.02 0.19
N TYR A 22 8.93 8.96 -0.15
CA TYR A 22 7.98 10.06 0.06
C TYR A 22 7.94 10.58 1.51
N PRO A 23 7.79 11.89 1.74
CA PRO A 23 7.66 12.97 0.75
C PRO A 23 8.98 13.46 0.17
N LYS A 24 10.09 13.22 0.87
CA LYS A 24 11.45 13.58 0.45
C LYS A 24 12.43 12.53 0.95
N GLY A 25 13.45 12.24 0.16
CA GLY A 25 14.57 11.43 0.58
C GLY A 25 15.72 11.47 -0.41
N THR A 26 16.81 10.81 -0.04
CA THR A 26 18.06 10.82 -0.80
C THR A 26 18.18 9.61 -1.71
N LYS A 27 19.03 9.69 -2.75
CA LYS A 27 19.36 8.54 -3.61
C LYS A 27 19.87 7.34 -2.81
N ALA A 28 20.61 7.58 -1.73
CA ALA A 28 21.08 6.53 -0.82
C ALA A 28 19.90 5.83 -0.09
N GLN A 29 18.90 6.59 0.36
CA GLN A 29 17.69 6.02 0.95
C GLN A 29 16.89 5.21 -0.08
N THR A 30 16.76 5.71 -1.32
CA THR A 30 16.13 4.97 -2.42
C THR A 30 16.82 3.63 -2.66
N LYS A 31 18.15 3.62 -2.81
CA LYS A 31 18.93 2.39 -3.01
C LYS A 31 18.77 1.40 -1.86
N SER A 32 18.83 1.88 -0.61
CA SER A 32 18.62 1.05 0.59
C SER A 32 17.23 0.42 0.60
N ARG A 33 16.19 1.19 0.26
CA ARG A 33 14.82 0.72 0.21
C ARG A 33 14.55 -0.26 -0.94
N ILE A 34 15.20 -0.10 -2.09
CA ILE A 34 15.18 -1.11 -3.17
C ILE A 34 15.76 -2.43 -2.66
N LYS A 35 16.88 -2.39 -1.92
CA LYS A 35 17.47 -3.60 -1.34
C LYS A 35 16.54 -4.27 -0.32
N GLU A 36 15.85 -3.50 0.51
CA GLU A 36 14.82 -4.05 1.40
C GLU A 36 13.69 -4.76 0.64
N LEU A 37 13.20 -4.18 -0.46
CA LEU A 37 12.18 -4.82 -1.31
C LEU A 37 12.69 -6.11 -1.96
N GLN A 38 13.92 -6.11 -2.47
CA GLN A 38 14.58 -7.29 -3.02
C GLN A 38 14.68 -8.42 -1.97
N ASN A 39 15.09 -8.08 -0.75
CA ASN A 39 15.18 -9.04 0.35
C ASN A 39 13.80 -9.61 0.76
N LEU A 40 12.72 -8.88 0.50
CA LEU A 40 11.34 -9.34 0.70
C LEU A 40 10.79 -10.11 -0.50
N GLY A 41 11.60 -10.34 -1.54
CA GLY A 41 11.22 -11.07 -2.75
C GLY A 41 10.34 -10.26 -3.72
N VAL A 42 10.16 -8.96 -3.51
CA VAL A 42 9.40 -8.12 -4.45
C VAL A 42 10.26 -7.87 -5.68
N GLU A 43 9.79 -8.25 -6.86
CA GLU A 43 10.56 -8.15 -8.11
C GLU A 43 10.20 -6.90 -8.92
N SER A 44 8.93 -6.52 -8.86
CA SER A 44 8.38 -5.39 -9.61
C SER A 44 7.20 -4.76 -8.89
N ILE A 45 6.95 -3.50 -9.20
CA ILE A 45 5.84 -2.73 -8.65
C ILE A 45 5.07 -2.01 -9.76
N SER A 46 3.80 -1.71 -9.51
CA SER A 46 2.90 -0.99 -10.42
C SER A 46 2.33 0.23 -9.71
N PHE A 47 2.41 1.37 -10.40
CA PHE A 47 1.89 2.66 -9.95
C PHE A 47 0.49 2.87 -10.52
N GLN A 48 -0.48 2.31 -9.82
CA GLN A 48 -1.89 2.31 -10.20
C GLN A 48 -2.78 2.61 -8.99
N GLY A 49 -4.05 2.89 -9.27
CA GLY A 49 -5.05 3.23 -8.26
C GLY A 49 -5.61 4.63 -8.49
N GLU A 50 -6.70 4.92 -7.78
CA GLU A 50 -7.46 6.16 -7.93
C GLU A 50 -6.76 7.37 -7.27
N LEU A 51 -5.86 7.13 -6.30
CA LEU A 51 -5.17 8.20 -5.59
C LEU A 51 -3.88 8.61 -6.31
N LYS A 52 -3.63 9.91 -6.44
CA LYS A 52 -2.39 10.45 -7.00
C LYS A 52 -1.50 11.09 -5.94
N ILE A 53 -0.19 10.89 -6.09
CA ILE A 53 0.86 11.62 -5.39
C ILE A 53 1.73 12.27 -6.46
N GLY A 54 1.63 13.59 -6.59
CA GLY A 54 2.13 14.29 -7.78
C GLY A 54 1.47 13.73 -9.04
N THR A 55 2.29 13.20 -9.96
CA THR A 55 1.83 12.57 -11.21
C THR A 55 1.68 11.05 -11.10
N THR A 56 2.03 10.44 -9.96
CA THR A 56 2.09 8.98 -9.82
C THR A 56 0.88 8.43 -9.08
N SER A 57 0.22 7.42 -9.65
CA SER A 57 -0.93 6.74 -9.04
C SER A 57 -0.50 5.70 -8.01
N VAL A 58 -1.26 5.60 -6.90
CA VAL A 58 -1.04 4.66 -5.80
C VAL A 58 -2.36 4.05 -5.33
N LEU A 59 -2.31 2.87 -4.70
CA LEU A 59 -3.50 2.18 -4.20
C LEU A 59 -4.09 2.92 -2.98
N GLY A 60 -3.22 3.46 -2.12
CA GLY A 60 -3.61 4.21 -0.96
C GLY A 60 -2.48 5.06 -0.38
N LYS A 61 -2.87 6.06 0.41
CA LYS A 61 -1.99 6.89 1.23
C LYS A 61 -2.66 7.04 2.57
N GLY A 62 -1.90 6.87 3.63
CA GLY A 62 -2.35 7.14 4.98
C GLY A 62 -1.32 7.96 5.74
N TYR A 63 -1.54 8.06 7.04
CA TYR A 63 -0.66 8.77 7.96
C TYR A 63 0.76 8.19 8.00
N VAL A 64 0.89 6.87 8.05
CA VAL A 64 2.18 6.18 8.22
C VAL A 64 2.85 5.82 6.89
N GLY A 65 2.07 5.59 5.83
CA GLY A 65 2.57 4.94 4.64
C GLY A 65 1.79 5.19 3.36
N ILE A 66 2.41 4.79 2.25
CA ILE A 66 1.81 4.68 0.92
C ILE A 66 1.63 3.21 0.60
N VAL A 67 0.58 2.83 -0.12
CA VAL A 67 0.37 1.46 -0.59
C VAL A 67 0.41 1.45 -2.11
N ILE A 68 1.22 0.56 -2.67
CA ILE A 68 1.32 0.31 -4.11
C ILE A 68 1.14 -1.18 -4.42
N LEU A 69 0.90 -1.50 -5.68
CA LEU A 69 0.84 -2.88 -6.14
C LEU A 69 2.26 -3.40 -6.37
N GLY A 70 2.55 -4.61 -5.90
CA GLY A 70 3.81 -5.32 -6.12
C GLY A 70 3.60 -6.70 -6.71
N LYS A 71 4.70 -7.32 -7.11
CA LYS A 71 4.74 -8.70 -7.62
C LYS A 71 5.85 -9.49 -6.95
N LEU A 72 5.51 -10.67 -6.46
CA LEU A 72 6.41 -11.66 -5.87
C LEU A 72 6.20 -12.97 -6.65
N GLY A 73 7.15 -13.33 -7.51
CA GLY A 73 6.98 -14.37 -8.52
C GLY A 73 5.75 -14.11 -9.40
N ARG A 74 4.79 -15.04 -9.39
CA ARG A 74 3.52 -14.89 -10.14
C ARG A 74 2.41 -14.19 -9.36
N LYS A 75 2.58 -13.96 -8.05
CA LYS A 75 1.53 -13.43 -7.17
C LYS A 75 1.57 -11.90 -7.13
N LYS A 76 0.39 -11.27 -7.22
CA LYS A 76 0.21 -9.85 -6.90
C LYS A 76 0.17 -9.67 -5.39
N VAL A 77 0.82 -8.62 -4.89
CA VAL A 77 0.89 -8.31 -3.46
C VAL A 77 0.66 -6.82 -3.24
N ALA A 78 0.11 -6.44 -2.09
CA ALA A 78 0.08 -5.05 -1.65
C ALA A 78 1.38 -4.74 -0.91
N VAL A 79 2.05 -3.66 -1.31
CA VAL A 79 3.30 -3.21 -0.69
C VAL A 79 3.03 -1.88 0.00
N LYS A 80 3.01 -1.90 1.33
CA LYS A 80 2.98 -0.68 2.13
C LYS A 80 4.41 -0.18 2.35
N ILE A 81 4.61 1.09 2.08
CA ILE A 81 5.87 1.81 2.16
C ILE A 81 5.76 2.83 3.28
N ARG A 82 6.65 2.78 4.28
CA ARG A 82 6.70 3.78 5.34
C ARG A 82 7.10 5.14 4.76
N ARG A 83 6.36 6.19 5.06
CA ARG A 83 6.78 7.54 4.68
C ARG A 83 8.06 7.92 5.43
N SER A 84 8.93 8.68 4.79
CA SER A 84 10.17 9.19 5.40
C SER A 84 9.90 10.17 6.53
N ASP A 85 8.77 10.89 6.46
CA ASP A 85 8.29 11.82 7.51
C ASP A 85 7.34 11.16 8.52
N SER A 86 7.20 9.82 8.49
CA SER A 86 6.36 9.14 9.46
C SER A 86 6.94 9.31 10.88
N PRO A 87 6.11 9.59 11.90
CA PRO A 87 6.58 9.60 13.29
C PRO A 87 6.98 8.19 13.77
N ARG A 88 6.67 7.15 12.99
CA ARG A 88 7.03 5.76 13.32
C ARG A 88 8.43 5.46 12.79
N LYS A 89 9.31 4.97 13.67
CA LYS A 89 10.69 4.57 13.33
C LYS A 89 10.76 3.37 12.38
N ASN A 90 9.74 2.50 12.38
CA ASN A 90 9.64 1.30 11.55
C ASN A 90 8.18 0.79 11.46
N LEU A 91 7.93 -0.24 10.65
CA LEU A 91 6.62 -0.91 10.50
C LEU A 91 6.47 -2.19 11.35
N LYS A 92 7.40 -2.49 12.27
CA LYS A 92 7.40 -3.74 13.06
C LYS A 92 6.11 -3.91 13.87
N LYS A 93 5.66 -2.85 14.55
CA LYS A 93 4.42 -2.88 15.35
C LYS A 93 3.20 -3.18 14.47
N GLU A 94 3.15 -2.60 13.27
CA GLU A 94 2.05 -2.85 12.34
C GLU A 94 2.06 -4.30 11.83
N ALA A 95 3.24 -4.83 11.50
CA ALA A 95 3.40 -6.24 11.12
C ALA A 95 2.96 -7.20 12.24
N GLN A 96 3.37 -6.94 13.49
CA GLN A 96 2.99 -7.76 14.64
C GLN A 96 1.47 -7.77 14.87
N LEU A 97 0.82 -6.61 14.78
CA LEU A 97 -0.63 -6.52 14.90
C LEU A 97 -1.32 -7.29 13.78
N LEU A 98 -0.85 -7.17 12.53
CA LEU A 98 -1.42 -7.91 11.41
C LEU A 98 -1.22 -9.43 11.56
N GLN A 99 -0.08 -9.88 12.08
CA GLN A 99 0.14 -11.30 12.39
C GLN A 99 -0.86 -11.82 13.42
N ILE A 100 -1.17 -11.03 14.45
CA ILE A 100 -2.17 -11.41 15.45
C ILE A 100 -3.56 -11.52 14.80
N THR A 101 -3.98 -10.52 14.01
CA THR A 101 -5.32 -10.56 13.38
C THR A 101 -5.44 -11.66 12.33
N ASN A 102 -4.36 -11.98 11.62
CA ASN A 102 -4.34 -13.09 10.66
C ASN A 102 -4.61 -14.44 11.31
N ARG A 103 -4.23 -14.66 12.58
CA ARG A 103 -4.56 -15.91 13.32
C ARG A 103 -6.06 -16.09 13.51
N CYS A 104 -6.81 -14.99 13.52
CA CYS A 104 -8.27 -14.99 13.61
C CYS A 104 -8.95 -14.90 12.23
N GLY A 105 -8.20 -15.03 11.13
CA GLY A 105 -8.74 -14.87 9.78
C GLY A 105 -9.13 -13.43 9.41
N VAL A 106 -8.63 -12.43 10.16
CA VAL A 106 -8.97 -11.02 9.95
C VAL A 106 -7.86 -10.27 9.23
N GLY A 107 -8.25 -9.53 8.20
CA GLY A 107 -7.36 -8.69 7.39
C GLY A 107 -6.56 -9.45 6.33
N PRO A 108 -5.81 -8.73 5.48
CA PRO A 108 -4.98 -9.35 4.45
C PRO A 108 -3.87 -10.18 5.07
N LYS A 109 -3.52 -11.32 4.45
CA LYS A 109 -2.42 -12.16 4.93
C LYS A 109 -1.07 -11.44 4.84
N LEU A 110 -0.34 -11.34 5.94
CA LEU A 110 1.03 -10.86 5.94
C LEU A 110 1.94 -11.86 5.22
N ILE A 111 2.76 -11.37 4.28
CA ILE A 111 3.74 -12.17 3.53
C ILE A 111 5.15 -11.92 4.07
N GLY A 112 5.49 -10.67 4.36
CA GLY A 112 6.80 -10.30 4.88
C GLY A 112 6.86 -8.84 5.30
N PHE A 113 7.87 -8.46 6.07
CA PHE A 113 8.05 -7.08 6.48
C PHE A 113 9.52 -6.74 6.73
N SER A 114 9.83 -5.45 6.61
CA SER A 114 11.13 -4.88 6.97
C SER A 114 10.94 -3.62 7.81
N LYS A 115 12.01 -2.85 7.99
CA LYS A 115 11.94 -1.54 8.64
C LYS A 115 10.98 -0.61 7.89
N ASN A 116 11.08 -0.55 6.56
CA ASN A 116 10.34 0.39 5.73
C ASN A 116 9.16 -0.21 4.96
N PHE A 117 9.02 -1.54 4.91
CA PHE A 117 8.01 -2.18 4.07
C PHE A 117 7.15 -3.20 4.81
N LEU A 118 5.89 -3.28 4.42
CA LEU A 118 4.97 -4.38 4.74
C LEU A 118 4.49 -4.97 3.42
N VAL A 119 4.72 -6.26 3.19
CA VAL A 119 4.24 -6.99 2.02
C VAL A 119 3.14 -7.91 2.49
N MET A 120 1.96 -7.74 1.90
CA MET A 120 0.76 -8.46 2.29
C MET A 120 -0.06 -8.84 1.07
N GLU A 121 -1.04 -9.72 1.28
CA GLU A 121 -2.02 -10.10 0.28
C GLU A 121 -2.66 -8.87 -0.37
N TYR A 122 -2.73 -8.89 -1.70
CA TYR A 122 -3.50 -7.90 -2.44
C TYR A 122 -4.96 -8.34 -2.50
N LEU A 123 -5.85 -7.57 -1.89
CA LEU A 123 -7.28 -7.80 -1.95
C LEU A 123 -7.83 -7.10 -3.20
N GLU A 124 -8.26 -7.89 -4.18
CA GLU A 124 -8.98 -7.39 -5.35
C GLU A 124 -10.42 -7.07 -4.94
N GLY A 125 -10.78 -5.79 -4.93
CA GLY A 125 -12.10 -5.35 -4.49
C GLY A 125 -12.27 -3.83 -4.49
N GLU A 126 -13.49 -3.39 -4.15
CA GLU A 126 -13.83 -1.98 -4.05
C GLU A 126 -13.52 -1.43 -2.65
N LYS A 127 -13.01 -0.19 -2.56
CA LYS A 127 -12.81 0.49 -1.28
C LYS A 127 -14.14 0.66 -0.57
N ILE A 128 -14.18 0.41 0.73
CA ILE A 128 -15.42 0.45 1.52
C ILE A 128 -16.19 1.77 1.38
N GLY A 129 -15.51 2.92 1.28
CA GLY A 129 -16.18 4.22 1.07
C GLY A 129 -16.85 4.36 -0.30
N LYS A 130 -16.27 3.76 -1.34
CA LYS A 130 -16.84 3.74 -2.68
C LYS A 130 -17.99 2.74 -2.76
N TRP A 131 -17.79 1.54 -2.22
CA TRP A 131 -18.84 0.54 -2.03
C TRP A 131 -20.05 1.14 -1.30
N PHE A 132 -19.81 1.89 -0.24
CA PHE A 132 -20.85 2.58 0.51
C PHE A 132 -21.59 3.64 -0.31
N SER A 133 -20.86 4.44 -1.09
CA SER A 133 -21.46 5.46 -1.96
C SER A 133 -22.37 4.83 -3.03
N ASN A 134 -22.11 3.58 -3.40
CA ASN A 134 -22.89 2.79 -4.35
C ASN A 134 -24.11 2.08 -3.71
N LEU A 135 -24.28 2.10 -2.37
CA LEU A 135 -25.39 1.43 -1.68
C LEU A 135 -26.76 2.11 -1.85
N LYS A 136 -26.85 3.26 -2.54
CA LYS A 136 -28.08 4.06 -2.68
C LYS A 136 -29.31 3.30 -3.25
N SER A 137 -29.14 2.08 -3.76
CA SER A 137 -30.21 1.27 -4.37
C SER A 137 -30.58 -0.02 -3.60
N LYS A 138 -30.05 -0.27 -2.39
CA LYS A 138 -30.34 -1.51 -1.62
C LYS A 138 -31.11 -1.24 -0.33
N SER A 139 -31.97 -2.18 0.09
CA SER A 139 -32.67 -2.10 1.38
C SER A 139 -31.66 -2.00 2.54
N HIS A 140 -32.00 -1.25 3.58
CA HIS A 140 -31.16 -0.92 4.75
C HIS A 140 -30.00 0.07 4.54
N ALA A 141 -29.82 0.64 3.34
CA ALA A 141 -28.80 1.66 3.10
C ALA A 141 -28.96 2.89 4.01
N SER A 142 -30.19 3.27 4.36
CA SER A 142 -30.50 4.39 5.27
C SER A 142 -30.00 4.16 6.70
N GLN A 143 -30.10 2.94 7.22
CA GLN A 143 -29.66 2.61 8.58
C GLN A 143 -28.13 2.68 8.72
N ILE A 144 -27.39 2.23 7.70
CA ILE A 144 -25.92 2.29 7.71
C ILE A 144 -25.42 3.74 7.48
N GLN A 145 -26.14 4.54 6.67
CA GLN A 145 -25.86 5.97 6.46
C GLN A 145 -26.00 6.81 7.73
N ALA A 146 -26.89 6.45 8.65
CA ALA A 146 -27.04 7.16 9.91
C ALA A 146 -25.83 7.01 10.85
N VAL A 147 -25.10 5.90 10.77
CA VAL A 147 -23.99 5.58 11.69
C VAL A 147 -22.63 6.03 11.13
N ILE A 148 -22.43 5.90 9.81
CA ILE A 148 -21.15 6.24 9.19
C ILE A 148 -21.14 7.71 8.78
N LYS A 149 -20.51 8.57 9.59
CA LYS A 149 -20.22 9.95 9.20
C LYS A 149 -19.21 9.97 8.05
N LYS A 150 -19.55 10.64 6.96
CA LYS A 150 -18.63 10.94 5.86
C LYS A 150 -17.44 11.71 6.44
N SER A 151 -16.24 11.15 6.33
CA SER A 151 -15.02 11.88 6.65
C SER A 151 -14.71 12.79 5.46
N SER A 152 -14.66 14.10 5.72
CA SER A 152 -14.34 15.17 4.77
C SER A 152 -12.97 15.00 4.12
#